data_AF-A0AAV5ND06-F1
#
_entry.id   AF-A0AAV5ND06-F1
#
_cell.length_a   1.000
_cell.length_b   1.000
_cell.length_c   1.000
_cell.angle_alpha   90.00
_cell.angle_beta   90.00
_cell.angle_gamma   90.00
#
_symmetry.space_group_name_H-M   'P 1'
#
loop_
_entity.id
_entity.type
_entity.pdbx_description
1 polymer ?
#
loop_
_entity_poly.entity_id
_entity_poly.type
_entity_poly.pdbx_seq_one_letter_code
_entity_poly.pdbx_strand_id
1 'polypeptide(L)'
;MTAFGRLWRRAPLWRTSLIMMVGGIGMASFFPTPALKKAMPWLPGHAPGASPSPAAGAGPQNPAGGNAPNGGVDQVGVPDPGITLRHSLKIAGRTVPLPTGDWHTILTARSGPHGEISQQVLARTDSGVVSAVIVVRASQQTLPQEVTDGLETPCHDDRNYASRISGKPGASEECTYMGNAVLANNTVSPDPFITAAFNRMATLGFPIPPLMINVGWYHAALQGTQGVQVETVETLIAPIEHGSRQLLAPINIWGKGTVHSNPDSSRFITDLDRWMLKWADVLRQGFDGTLNPNTLTPSITSDPSAPKAS
;
A
#
# COMPACT_ATOMS: atom_id res chain seq x y z
N MET A 1 -56.11 -28.20 -11.75
CA MET A 1 -55.18 -27.64 -10.74
C MET A 1 -53.78 -28.22 -10.95
N THR A 2 -52.80 -27.38 -11.27
CA THR A 2 -51.42 -27.80 -11.58
C THR A 2 -50.72 -28.40 -10.36
N ALA A 3 -49.74 -29.28 -10.58
CA ALA A 3 -48.96 -29.92 -9.52
C ALA A 3 -48.27 -28.88 -8.61
N PHE A 4 -47.83 -27.77 -9.20
CA PHE A 4 -47.25 -26.61 -8.50
C PHE A 4 -48.21 -26.02 -7.45
N GLY A 5 -49.49 -25.85 -7.78
CA GLY A 5 -50.49 -25.31 -6.85
C GLY A 5 -50.77 -26.24 -5.65
N ARG A 6 -50.62 -27.56 -5.83
CA ARG A 6 -50.76 -28.55 -4.75
C ARG A 6 -49.54 -28.56 -3.81
N LEU A 7 -48.33 -28.47 -4.37
CA LEU A 7 -47.09 -28.34 -3.61
C LEU A 7 -47.05 -27.05 -2.77
N TRP A 8 -47.49 -25.93 -3.36
CA TRP A 8 -47.54 -24.64 -2.67
C TRP A 8 -48.51 -24.63 -1.48
N ARG A 9 -49.58 -25.43 -1.46
CA ARG A 9 -50.50 -25.46 -0.31
C ARG A 9 -50.14 -26.47 0.77
N ARG A 10 -49.50 -27.59 0.43
CA ARG A 10 -49.35 -28.74 1.35
C ARG A 10 -47.93 -28.99 1.86
N ALA A 11 -46.90 -28.40 1.25
CA ALA A 11 -45.51 -28.65 1.63
C ALA A 11 -44.82 -27.36 2.12
N PRO A 12 -44.91 -27.03 3.42
CA PRO A 12 -44.29 -25.80 3.96
C PRO A 12 -42.77 -25.77 3.79
N LEU A 13 -42.09 -26.92 3.92
CA LEU A 13 -40.63 -27.03 3.70
C LEU A 13 -40.22 -26.75 2.24
N TRP A 14 -41.06 -27.12 1.27
CA TRP A 14 -40.79 -26.82 -0.13
C TRP A 14 -40.90 -25.31 -0.39
N ARG A 15 -41.87 -24.63 0.24
CA ARG A 15 -42.02 -23.17 0.14
C ARG A 15 -40.85 -22.42 0.77
N THR A 16 -40.42 -22.81 1.96
CA THR A 16 -39.27 -22.16 2.63
C THR A 16 -37.98 -22.38 1.86
N SER A 17 -37.77 -23.57 1.29
CA SER A 17 -36.63 -23.85 0.42
C SER A 17 -36.65 -22.96 -0.83
N LEU A 18 -37.81 -22.78 -1.46
CA LEU A 18 -37.96 -21.93 -2.65
C LEU A 18 -37.71 -20.44 -2.32
N ILE A 19 -38.22 -19.96 -1.18
CA ILE A 19 -37.98 -18.58 -0.71
C ILE A 19 -36.50 -18.36 -0.39
N MET A 20 -35.86 -19.31 0.32
CA MET A 20 -34.42 -19.23 0.64
C MET A 20 -33.56 -19.31 -0.63
N MET A 21 -33.95 -20.13 -1.61
CA MET A 21 -33.25 -20.21 -2.88
C MET A 21 -33.33 -18.88 -3.66
N VAL A 22 -34.53 -18.28 -3.76
CA VAL A 22 -34.70 -16.99 -4.43
C VAL A 22 -33.98 -15.87 -3.67
N GLY A 23 -34.07 -15.84 -2.35
CA GLY A 23 -33.35 -14.88 -1.51
C GLY A 23 -31.82 -15.03 -1.60
N GLY A 24 -31.33 -16.27 -1.57
CA GLY A 24 -29.91 -16.58 -1.72
C GLY A 24 -29.37 -16.22 -3.11
N ILE A 25 -30.13 -16.46 -4.18
CA ILE A 25 -29.78 -16.04 -5.54
C ILE A 25 -29.76 -14.50 -5.64
N GLY A 26 -30.76 -13.83 -5.05
CA GLY A 26 -30.78 -12.37 -4.98
C GLY A 26 -29.54 -11.82 -4.27
N MET A 27 -29.19 -12.37 -3.11
CA MET A 27 -27.99 -11.95 -2.37
C MET A 27 -26.69 -12.27 -3.13
N ALA A 28 -26.62 -13.42 -3.80
CA ALA A 28 -25.48 -13.82 -4.63
C ALA A 28 -25.30 -12.94 -5.87
N SER A 29 -26.36 -12.33 -6.40
CA SER A 29 -26.21 -11.35 -7.50
C SER A 29 -25.54 -10.03 -7.08
N PHE A 30 -25.63 -9.64 -5.79
CA PHE A 30 -24.91 -8.49 -5.25
C PHE A 30 -23.49 -8.84 -4.78
N PHE A 31 -23.22 -10.11 -4.47
CA PHE A 31 -21.90 -10.61 -4.05
C PHE A 31 -21.48 -11.83 -4.89
N PRO A 32 -21.20 -11.65 -6.19
CA PRO A 32 -20.89 -12.77 -7.09
C PRO A 32 -19.60 -13.49 -6.68
N THR A 33 -19.72 -14.80 -6.42
CA THR A 33 -18.56 -15.65 -6.09
C THR A 33 -17.61 -15.79 -7.29
N PRO A 34 -16.31 -16.05 -7.07
CA PRO A 34 -15.34 -16.17 -8.16
C PRO A 34 -15.69 -17.22 -9.23
N ALA A 35 -16.34 -18.31 -8.82
CA ALA A 35 -16.81 -19.37 -9.73
C ALA A 35 -17.96 -18.90 -10.65
N LEU A 36 -18.88 -18.08 -10.12
CA LEU A 36 -20.01 -17.55 -10.88
C LEU A 36 -19.55 -16.51 -11.92
N LYS A 37 -18.56 -15.68 -11.56
CA LYS A 37 -17.94 -14.72 -12.48
C LYS A 37 -17.22 -15.39 -13.65
N LYS A 38 -16.60 -16.55 -13.42
CA LYS A 38 -15.98 -17.35 -14.50
C LYS A 38 -16.99 -17.81 -15.55
N ALA A 39 -18.23 -18.04 -15.15
CA ALA A 39 -19.32 -18.45 -16.05
C ALA A 39 -20.06 -17.25 -16.68
N MET A 40 -20.12 -16.10 -16.01
CA MET A 40 -20.85 -14.91 -16.44
C MET A 40 -19.98 -13.64 -16.27
N PRO A 41 -19.12 -13.34 -17.26
CA PRO A 41 -18.14 -12.25 -17.17
C PRO A 41 -18.72 -10.83 -17.23
N TRP A 42 -20.03 -10.69 -17.48
CA TRP A 42 -20.76 -9.42 -17.50
C TRP A 42 -21.26 -8.96 -16.12
N LEU A 43 -21.04 -9.75 -15.06
CA LEU A 43 -21.41 -9.39 -13.69
C LEU A 43 -20.42 -8.38 -13.09
N PRO A 44 -20.90 -7.32 -12.41
CA PRO A 44 -20.05 -6.27 -11.85
C PRO A 44 -19.14 -6.77 -10.70
N GLY A 45 -17.97 -6.13 -10.58
CA GLY A 45 -16.94 -6.41 -9.59
C GLY A 45 -15.88 -7.40 -10.06
N HIS A 46 -14.61 -7.06 -9.94
CA HIS A 46 -13.51 -7.97 -10.27
C HIS A 46 -13.30 -8.98 -9.13
N ALA A 47 -13.23 -10.28 -9.46
CA ALA A 47 -12.58 -11.22 -8.55
C ALA A 47 -11.08 -10.91 -8.56
N PRO A 48 -10.37 -10.96 -7.42
CA PRO A 48 -8.91 -10.91 -7.45
C PRO A 48 -8.45 -12.05 -8.34
N GLY A 49 -7.92 -11.69 -9.50
CA GLY A 49 -7.35 -12.64 -10.43
C GLY A 49 -6.18 -13.32 -9.73
N ALA A 50 -6.34 -14.60 -9.39
CA ALA A 50 -5.21 -15.45 -9.08
C ALA A 50 -4.43 -15.63 -10.40
N SER A 51 -3.55 -14.68 -10.71
CA SER A 51 -2.50 -14.88 -11.69
C SER A 51 -1.62 -16.01 -11.15
N PRO A 52 -1.50 -17.14 -11.84
CA PRO A 52 -0.58 -18.18 -11.42
C PRO A 52 0.83 -17.62 -11.54
N SER A 53 1.51 -17.40 -10.41
CA SER A 53 2.97 -17.29 -10.40
C SER A 53 3.52 -18.57 -11.04
N PRO A 54 4.27 -18.50 -12.15
CA PRO A 54 5.03 -19.65 -12.58
C PRO A 54 6.09 -19.89 -11.52
N ALA A 55 5.98 -21.02 -10.82
CA ALA A 55 7.09 -21.57 -10.07
C ALA A 55 8.23 -21.85 -11.06
N ALA A 56 9.23 -20.97 -11.12
CA ALA A 56 10.45 -21.20 -11.87
C ALA A 56 11.55 -21.62 -10.88
N GLY A 57 11.97 -22.88 -11.03
CA GLY A 57 12.82 -23.59 -10.10
C GLY A 57 14.27 -23.10 -10.02
N ALA A 58 14.93 -23.62 -9.00
CA ALA A 58 16.36 -23.52 -8.80
C ALA A 58 17.14 -24.07 -10.01
N GLY A 59 18.10 -23.29 -10.52
CA GLY A 59 19.08 -23.71 -11.52
C GLY A 59 20.17 -22.63 -11.70
N PRO A 60 21.45 -23.00 -11.90
CA PRO A 60 22.60 -22.20 -11.50
C PRO A 60 23.04 -21.12 -12.51
N GLN A 61 23.75 -20.13 -11.97
CA GLN A 61 24.46 -19.05 -12.67
C GLN A 61 25.42 -19.54 -13.76
N ASN A 62 25.40 -18.90 -14.94
CA ASN A 62 26.63 -18.43 -15.59
C ASN A 62 26.36 -17.36 -16.68
N PRO A 63 27.33 -16.46 -16.97
CA PRO A 63 27.13 -15.27 -17.80
C PRO A 63 27.67 -15.44 -19.23
N ALA A 64 26.90 -15.06 -20.25
CA ALA A 64 27.40 -14.65 -21.57
C ALA A 64 26.25 -14.09 -22.43
N GLY A 65 26.53 -13.03 -23.19
CA GLY A 65 25.54 -12.22 -23.89
C GLY A 65 24.82 -12.86 -25.08
N GLY A 66 23.72 -12.22 -25.47
CA GLY A 66 22.96 -12.50 -26.68
C GLY A 66 21.59 -11.84 -26.62
N ASN A 67 21.35 -10.85 -27.48
CA ASN A 67 20.09 -10.14 -27.66
C ASN A 67 18.88 -11.08 -27.70
N ALA A 68 17.87 -10.80 -26.87
CA ALA A 68 16.52 -11.34 -27.01
C ALA A 68 15.49 -10.18 -27.09
N PRO A 69 14.40 -10.32 -27.87
CA PRO A 69 13.48 -9.23 -28.19
C PRO A 69 12.46 -8.96 -27.07
N ASN A 70 12.08 -7.69 -26.93
CA ASN A 70 11.03 -7.09 -26.10
C ASN A 70 9.99 -8.05 -25.48
N GLY A 71 10.21 -8.39 -24.21
CA GLY A 71 9.18 -8.58 -23.20
C GLY A 71 9.67 -7.83 -21.96
N GLY A 72 8.93 -6.83 -21.48
CA GLY A 72 9.37 -5.91 -20.42
C GLY A 72 9.74 -6.67 -19.15
N VAL A 73 11.05 -6.88 -18.93
CA VAL A 73 11.57 -7.46 -17.69
C VAL A 73 11.62 -6.33 -16.67
N ASP A 74 10.98 -6.54 -15.53
CA ASP A 74 11.10 -5.64 -14.39
C ASP A 74 12.58 -5.38 -14.08
N GLN A 75 12.96 -4.11 -13.94
CA GLN A 75 14.34 -3.73 -13.66
C GLN A 75 14.48 -3.47 -12.17
N VAL A 76 15.45 -4.13 -11.52
CA VAL A 76 15.75 -3.91 -10.11
C VAL A 76 17.15 -3.34 -9.97
N GLY A 77 17.25 -2.22 -9.28
CA GLY A 77 18.48 -1.55 -8.90
C GLY A 77 18.73 -1.69 -7.41
N VAL A 78 20.01 -1.81 -7.07
CA VAL A 78 20.47 -2.13 -5.72
C VAL A 78 21.50 -1.06 -5.31
N PRO A 79 21.04 0.12 -4.85
CA PRO A 79 21.94 1.22 -4.54
C PRO A 79 22.84 0.92 -3.35
N ASP A 80 23.92 1.69 -3.24
CA ASP A 80 24.78 1.70 -2.07
C ASP A 80 24.00 2.30 -0.87
N PRO A 81 23.75 1.52 0.20
CA PRO A 81 23.04 2.01 1.38
C PRO A 81 23.85 3.06 2.17
N GLY A 82 25.15 3.23 1.90
CA GLY A 82 25.96 4.29 2.50
C GLY A 82 25.58 5.70 2.03
N ILE A 83 24.87 5.82 0.91
CA ILE A 83 24.37 7.10 0.40
C ILE A 83 23.12 7.50 1.19
N THR A 84 23.20 8.65 1.84
CA THR A 84 22.11 9.21 2.64
C THR A 84 21.36 10.28 1.87
N LEU A 85 20.04 10.18 1.85
CA LEU A 85 19.10 11.17 1.34
C LEU A 85 18.46 11.93 2.49
N ARG A 86 18.29 13.23 2.30
CA ARG A 86 17.64 14.15 3.25
C ARG A 86 16.67 15.04 2.51
N HIS A 87 15.57 15.43 3.16
CA HIS A 87 14.55 16.38 2.71
C HIS A 87 13.70 15.96 1.50
N SER A 88 14.28 15.33 0.48
CA SER A 88 13.52 14.88 -0.70
C SER A 88 14.26 13.80 -1.49
N LEU A 89 13.51 13.08 -2.32
CA LEU A 89 14.03 12.21 -3.37
C LEU A 89 13.46 12.59 -4.73
N LYS A 90 14.15 12.19 -5.79
CA LYS A 90 13.67 12.34 -7.17
C LYS A 90 13.26 10.99 -7.72
N ILE A 91 12.05 10.91 -8.28
CA ILE A 91 11.51 9.70 -8.90
C ILE A 91 10.54 10.10 -10.03
N ALA A 92 10.63 9.43 -11.19
CA ALA A 92 9.74 9.69 -12.33
C ALA A 92 9.57 11.19 -12.70
N GLY A 93 10.66 11.98 -12.61
CA GLY A 93 10.64 13.42 -12.88
C GLY A 93 10.03 14.30 -11.77
N ARG A 94 9.52 13.70 -10.69
CA ARG A 94 8.89 14.37 -9.56
C ARG A 94 9.83 14.47 -8.35
N THR A 95 9.47 15.38 -7.44
CA THR A 95 10.17 15.60 -6.17
C THR A 95 9.27 15.13 -5.04
N VAL A 96 9.65 14.04 -4.39
CA VAL A 96 8.90 13.54 -3.24
C VAL A 96 9.61 13.99 -1.97
N PRO A 97 8.96 14.81 -1.13
CA PRO A 97 9.55 15.23 0.14
C PRO A 97 9.74 14.03 1.06
N LEU A 98 10.76 14.10 1.90
CA LEU A 98 11.08 13.07 2.90
C LEU A 98 10.87 13.63 4.30
N PRO A 99 10.30 12.85 5.23
CA PRO A 99 10.26 13.22 6.63
C PRO A 99 11.67 13.42 7.20
N THR A 100 11.76 14.11 8.34
CA THR A 100 13.02 14.40 9.02
C THR A 100 13.81 13.10 9.28
N GLY A 101 15.09 13.11 8.91
CA GLY A 101 16.02 12.01 9.18
C GLY A 101 16.92 11.68 8.00
N ASP A 102 17.80 10.72 8.25
CA ASP A 102 18.72 10.16 7.28
C ASP A 102 18.10 8.92 6.64
N TRP A 103 17.82 9.02 5.34
CA TRP A 103 17.18 7.96 4.57
C TRP A 103 18.19 7.25 3.68
N HIS A 104 18.21 5.93 3.73
CA HIS A 104 19.10 5.08 2.95
C HIS A 104 18.28 4.37 1.88
N THR A 105 18.65 4.53 0.60
CA THR A 105 17.96 3.84 -0.48
C THR A 105 18.32 2.36 -0.46
N ILE A 106 17.34 1.52 -0.18
CA ILE A 106 17.52 0.07 -0.06
C ILE A 106 17.40 -0.58 -1.44
N LEU A 107 16.38 -0.19 -2.20
CA LEU A 107 16.02 -0.81 -3.47
C LEU A 107 15.34 0.20 -4.39
N THR A 108 15.61 0.09 -5.68
CA THR A 108 14.85 0.79 -6.73
C THR A 108 14.31 -0.23 -7.70
N ALA A 109 13.11 -0.04 -8.23
CA ALA A 109 12.55 -0.90 -9.25
C ALA A 109 11.87 -0.09 -10.36
N ARG A 110 11.79 -0.67 -11.54
CA ARG A 110 10.87 -0.25 -12.61
C ARG A 110 10.05 -1.43 -13.04
N SER A 111 8.73 -1.25 -13.09
CA SER A 111 7.78 -2.32 -13.39
C SER A 111 6.68 -1.88 -14.33
N GLY A 112 5.94 -2.88 -14.83
CA GLY A 112 4.89 -2.74 -15.83
C GLY A 112 5.37 -3.15 -17.23
N PRO A 113 4.45 -3.47 -18.17
CA PRO A 113 4.75 -3.89 -19.54
C PRO A 113 5.87 -3.12 -20.26
N HIS A 114 6.01 -1.82 -19.98
CA HIS A 114 7.00 -0.93 -20.57
C HIS A 114 7.87 -0.22 -19.52
N GLY A 115 7.86 -0.67 -18.26
CA GLY A 115 8.56 -0.02 -17.16
C GLY A 115 7.92 1.31 -16.74
N GLU A 116 6.61 1.45 -16.92
CA GLU A 116 5.86 2.67 -16.67
C GLU A 116 5.82 3.12 -15.20
N ILE A 117 6.08 2.23 -14.24
CA ILE A 117 6.06 2.55 -12.80
C ILE A 117 7.50 2.51 -12.29
N SER A 118 7.96 3.61 -11.70
CA SER A 118 9.19 3.63 -10.91
C SER A 118 8.86 3.45 -9.44
N GLN A 119 9.67 2.69 -8.73
CA GLN A 119 9.56 2.46 -7.30
C GLN A 119 10.90 2.67 -6.59
N GLN A 120 10.87 3.25 -5.40
CA GLN A 120 12.02 3.34 -4.51
C GLN A 120 11.62 2.97 -3.09
N VAL A 121 12.44 2.16 -2.43
CA VAL A 121 12.29 1.79 -1.03
C VAL A 121 13.46 2.36 -0.24
N LEU A 122 13.15 3.13 0.80
CA LEU A 122 14.12 3.81 1.65
C LEU A 122 13.91 3.38 3.10
N ALA A 123 14.99 3.29 3.87
CA ALA A 123 14.95 3.04 5.30
C ALA A 123 15.56 4.20 6.07
N ARG A 124 14.92 4.59 7.16
CA ARG A 124 15.47 5.51 8.17
C ARG A 124 15.80 4.70 9.42
N THR A 125 16.94 4.99 10.01
CA THR A 125 17.32 4.43 11.30
C THR A 125 17.33 5.49 12.40
N ASP A 126 17.02 5.07 13.62
CA ASP A 126 17.28 5.83 14.84
C ASP A 126 17.93 4.87 15.84
N SER A 127 19.04 5.27 16.45
CA SER A 127 19.69 4.51 17.53
C SER A 127 19.95 3.02 17.20
N GLY A 128 20.31 2.74 15.94
CA GLY A 128 20.66 1.39 15.48
C GLY A 128 19.47 0.45 15.28
N VAL A 129 18.26 0.97 15.08
CA VAL A 129 17.06 0.23 14.66
C VAL A 129 16.34 0.99 13.54
N VAL A 130 15.63 0.30 12.66
CA VAL A 130 14.81 0.93 11.62
C VAL A 130 13.63 1.65 12.28
N SER A 131 13.60 2.98 12.19
CA SER A 131 12.53 3.81 12.74
C SER A 131 11.42 4.07 11.72
N ALA A 132 11.74 4.05 10.43
CA ALA A 132 10.75 4.11 9.37
C ALA A 132 11.25 3.49 8.05
N VAL A 133 10.32 3.07 7.20
CA VAL A 133 10.55 2.63 5.82
C VAL A 133 9.58 3.39 4.93
N ILE A 134 10.06 3.97 3.83
CA ILE A 134 9.22 4.61 2.82
C ILE A 134 9.27 3.81 1.54
N VAL A 135 8.10 3.53 0.97
CA VAL A 135 7.94 3.00 -0.37
C VAL A 135 7.27 4.07 -1.22
N VAL A 136 7.99 4.58 -2.20
CA VAL A 136 7.45 5.52 -3.19
C VAL A 136 7.26 4.81 -4.50
N ARG A 137 6.08 4.96 -5.12
CA ARG A 137 5.83 4.54 -6.50
C ARG A 137 5.28 5.70 -7.29
N ALA A 138 5.73 5.83 -8.53
CA ALA A 138 5.40 6.94 -9.38
C ALA A 138 5.36 6.49 -10.84
N SER A 139 4.28 6.78 -11.55
CA SER A 139 4.20 6.62 -12.99
C SER A 139 5.19 7.54 -13.73
N GLN A 140 5.97 6.97 -14.64
CA GLN A 140 6.87 7.70 -15.54
C GLN A 140 6.16 8.26 -16.76
N GLN A 141 5.01 7.66 -17.11
CA GLN A 141 4.17 8.04 -18.22
C GLN A 141 2.71 7.94 -17.80
N THR A 142 1.84 8.57 -18.58
CA THR A 142 0.40 8.50 -18.33
C THR A 142 -0.08 7.06 -18.44
N LEU A 143 -0.85 6.60 -17.45
CA LEU A 143 -1.43 5.27 -17.40
C LEU A 143 -2.91 5.30 -17.82
N PRO A 144 -3.46 4.16 -18.29
CA PRO A 144 -4.91 4.01 -18.46
C PRO A 144 -5.66 4.24 -17.14
N GLN A 145 -6.87 4.80 -17.20
CA GLN A 145 -7.67 5.09 -16.00
C GLN A 145 -7.99 3.83 -15.20
N GLU A 146 -8.10 2.67 -15.84
CA GLU A 146 -8.40 1.39 -15.18
C GLU A 146 -7.32 0.98 -14.16
N VAL A 147 -6.14 1.60 -14.20
CA VAL A 147 -5.08 1.39 -13.20
C VAL A 147 -5.45 2.01 -11.84
N THR A 148 -6.34 3.00 -11.79
CA THR A 148 -6.73 3.67 -10.54
C THR A 148 -7.65 2.83 -9.66
N ASP A 149 -8.46 1.94 -10.24
CA ASP A 149 -9.40 1.09 -9.51
C ASP A 149 -8.70 0.18 -8.48
N GLY A 150 -7.45 -0.22 -8.75
CA GLY A 150 -6.64 -0.99 -7.81
C GLY A 150 -5.98 -0.15 -6.71
N LEU A 151 -5.75 1.14 -6.96
CA LEU A 151 -4.96 2.01 -6.08
C LEU A 151 -5.71 2.39 -4.79
N GLU A 152 -7.04 2.46 -4.83
CA GLU A 152 -7.83 2.75 -3.62
C GLU A 152 -8.07 1.51 -2.74
N THR A 153 -7.73 0.30 -3.20
CA THR A 153 -8.04 -0.94 -2.45
C THR A 153 -7.54 -0.90 -0.99
N PRO A 154 -6.31 -0.46 -0.69
CA PRO A 154 -5.84 -0.37 0.70
C PRO A 154 -6.62 0.65 1.56
N CYS A 155 -7.23 1.66 0.94
CA CYS A 155 -8.04 2.66 1.62
C CYS A 155 -9.33 2.10 2.19
N HIS A 156 -9.87 1.08 1.54
CA HIS A 156 -11.12 0.41 1.89
C HIS A 156 -10.92 -0.78 2.84
N ASP A 157 -9.72 -0.96 3.42
CA ASP A 157 -9.47 -2.01 4.40
C ASP A 157 -10.09 -1.65 5.76
N ASP A 158 -11.08 -2.45 6.19
CA ASP A 158 -11.77 -2.29 7.47
C ASP A 158 -10.84 -2.37 8.69
N ARG A 159 -9.63 -2.93 8.53
CA ARG A 159 -8.61 -3.01 9.58
C ARG A 159 -7.88 -1.70 9.80
N ASN A 160 -7.98 -0.73 8.89
CA ASN A 160 -7.37 0.59 9.03
C ASN A 160 -7.94 1.31 10.26
N TYR A 161 -7.05 1.93 11.03
CA TYR A 161 -7.41 2.83 12.14
C TYR A 161 -8.17 4.06 11.61
N ALA A 162 -7.72 4.60 10.49
CA ALA A 162 -8.33 5.71 9.79
C ALA A 162 -8.12 5.58 8.28
N SER A 163 -9.13 5.98 7.50
CA SER A 163 -9.04 6.15 6.06
C SER A 163 -9.77 7.43 5.68
N ARG A 164 -9.24 8.17 4.71
CA ARG A 164 -9.87 9.35 4.14
C ARG A 164 -9.70 9.31 2.65
N ILE A 165 -10.81 9.33 1.95
CA ILE A 165 -10.86 9.35 0.49
C ILE A 165 -11.45 10.71 0.12
N SER A 166 -10.74 11.42 -0.74
CA SER A 166 -11.12 12.72 -1.25
C SER A 166 -10.94 12.71 -2.76
N GLY A 167 -11.87 13.31 -3.48
CA GLY A 167 -11.79 13.34 -4.92
C GLY A 167 -12.96 14.07 -5.51
N LYS A 168 -12.75 14.60 -6.70
CA LYS A 168 -13.85 15.03 -7.57
C LYS A 168 -13.90 14.02 -8.71
N PRO A 169 -15.04 13.33 -8.91
CA PRO A 169 -15.24 12.50 -10.10
C PRO A 169 -14.84 13.30 -11.34
N GLY A 170 -13.89 12.79 -12.12
CA GLY A 170 -13.40 13.45 -13.34
C GLY A 170 -12.35 14.55 -13.15
N ALA A 171 -11.62 14.61 -12.02
CA ALA A 171 -10.48 15.52 -11.87
C ALA A 171 -9.25 14.85 -11.22
N SER A 172 -9.41 14.37 -9.98
CA SER A 172 -8.35 13.72 -9.21
C SER A 172 -8.96 12.87 -8.10
N GLU A 173 -8.31 11.75 -7.80
CA GLU A 173 -8.59 10.89 -6.67
C GLU A 173 -7.40 10.90 -5.72
N GLU A 174 -7.68 11.08 -4.44
CA GLU A 174 -6.69 11.14 -3.39
C GLU A 174 -7.18 10.37 -2.17
N CYS A 175 -6.35 9.49 -1.65
CA CYS A 175 -6.64 8.74 -0.45
C CYS A 175 -5.46 8.77 0.51
N THR A 176 -5.78 8.86 1.80
CA THR A 176 -4.87 8.55 2.89
C THR A 176 -5.44 7.45 3.79
N TYR A 177 -4.60 6.54 4.27
CA TYR A 177 -5.02 5.61 5.31
C TYR A 177 -3.90 5.33 6.30
N MET A 178 -4.29 4.81 7.45
CA MET A 178 -3.40 4.39 8.52
C MET A 178 -3.83 3.03 9.05
N GLY A 179 -2.94 2.03 8.99
CA GLY A 179 -3.21 0.66 9.38
C GLY A 179 -2.00 -0.02 10.00
N ASN A 180 -2.17 -1.21 10.57
CA ASN A 180 -1.04 -1.97 11.12
C ASN A 180 -0.32 -2.78 10.03
N ALA A 181 1.01 -2.83 10.10
CA ALA A 181 1.85 -3.71 9.31
C ALA A 181 2.58 -4.67 10.26
N VAL A 182 2.04 -5.86 10.43
CA VAL A 182 2.65 -6.92 11.25
C VAL A 182 3.67 -7.67 10.40
N LEU A 183 4.93 -7.66 10.82
CA LEU A 183 6.06 -8.19 10.04
C LEU A 183 6.48 -9.62 10.46
N ALA A 184 5.74 -10.23 11.39
CA ALA A 184 6.11 -11.48 12.06
C ALA A 184 6.16 -12.74 11.16
N ASN A 185 5.60 -12.70 9.95
CA ASN A 185 5.53 -13.86 9.03
C ASN A 185 6.27 -13.65 7.70
N ASN A 186 7.25 -12.73 7.64
CA ASN A 186 8.07 -12.41 6.46
C ASN A 186 7.32 -11.88 5.21
N THR A 187 5.99 -11.93 5.16
CA THR A 187 5.21 -11.32 4.08
C THR A 187 4.76 -9.92 4.49
N VAL A 188 5.59 -8.93 4.18
CA VAL A 188 5.35 -7.51 4.48
C VAL A 188 4.31 -6.89 3.55
N SER A 189 4.29 -7.37 2.30
CA SER A 189 3.40 -6.90 1.25
C SER A 189 3.27 -8.00 0.18
N PRO A 190 2.13 -8.10 -0.54
CA PRO A 190 2.05 -8.91 -1.75
C PRO A 190 2.99 -8.41 -2.86
N ASP A 191 3.53 -7.20 -2.73
CA ASP A 191 4.49 -6.65 -3.68
C ASP A 191 5.87 -7.35 -3.57
N PRO A 192 6.39 -7.91 -4.68
CA PRO A 192 7.67 -8.61 -4.67
C PRO A 192 8.87 -7.70 -4.42
N PHE A 193 8.82 -6.43 -4.84
CA PHE A 193 9.91 -5.46 -4.64
C PHE A 193 9.96 -4.95 -3.20
N ILE A 194 8.81 -4.75 -2.55
CA ILE A 194 8.77 -4.46 -1.12
C ILE A 194 9.37 -5.65 -0.36
N THR A 195 8.92 -6.87 -0.66
CA THR A 195 9.47 -8.08 -0.02
C THR A 195 11.00 -8.19 -0.22
N ALA A 196 11.48 -7.95 -1.45
CA ALA A 196 12.92 -7.94 -1.74
C ALA A 196 13.68 -6.86 -0.96
N ALA A 197 13.10 -5.67 -0.78
CA ALA A 197 13.71 -4.60 0.00
C ALA A 197 13.83 -4.96 1.49
N PHE A 198 12.79 -5.56 2.09
CA PHE A 198 12.85 -6.03 3.48
C PHE A 198 13.88 -7.15 3.68
N ASN A 199 13.97 -8.10 2.74
CA ASN A 199 15.02 -9.13 2.75
C ASN A 199 16.42 -8.53 2.63
N ARG A 200 16.59 -7.50 1.79
CA ARG A 200 17.86 -6.78 1.66
C ARG A 200 18.22 -6.02 2.92
N MET A 201 17.27 -5.31 3.55
CA MET A 201 17.49 -4.64 4.84
C MET A 201 17.99 -5.63 5.90
N ALA A 202 17.33 -6.79 6.02
CA ALA A 202 17.74 -7.85 6.94
C ALA A 202 19.17 -8.35 6.62
N THR A 203 19.50 -8.55 5.34
CA THR A 203 20.83 -8.98 4.90
C THR A 203 21.92 -7.93 5.20
N LEU A 204 21.59 -6.66 5.06
CA LEU A 204 22.47 -5.53 5.37
C LEU A 204 22.60 -5.26 6.88
N GLY A 205 21.87 -6.00 7.72
CA GLY A 205 21.95 -5.90 9.17
C GLY A 205 21.11 -4.75 9.77
N PHE A 206 20.16 -4.18 9.03
CA PHE A 206 19.20 -3.21 9.56
C PHE A 206 18.19 -3.95 10.47
N PRO A 207 18.13 -3.69 11.78
CA PRO A 207 17.18 -4.36 12.66
C PRO A 207 15.78 -3.79 12.42
N ILE A 208 14.87 -4.62 11.92
CA ILE A 208 13.49 -4.22 11.60
C ILE A 208 12.59 -4.59 12.79
N PRO A 209 11.81 -3.65 13.34
CA PRO A 209 10.84 -3.94 14.39
C PRO A 209 9.81 -4.99 13.93
N PRO A 210 9.26 -5.82 14.84
CA PRO A 210 8.28 -6.85 14.47
C PRO A 210 6.91 -6.27 14.06
N LEU A 211 6.70 -4.98 14.31
CA LEU A 211 5.48 -4.24 14.01
C LEU A 211 5.85 -2.82 13.57
N MET A 212 5.21 -2.36 12.49
CA MET A 212 5.20 -0.96 12.09
C MET A 212 3.76 -0.52 11.81
N ILE A 213 3.51 0.78 11.81
CA ILE A 213 2.23 1.36 11.39
C ILE A 213 2.39 1.88 9.97
N ASN A 214 1.59 1.37 9.03
CA ASN A 214 1.58 1.84 7.65
C ASN A 214 0.73 3.10 7.56
N VAL A 215 1.31 4.17 7.00
CA VAL A 215 0.62 5.39 6.59
C VAL A 215 0.74 5.51 5.09
N GLY A 216 -0.35 5.26 4.38
CA GLY A 216 -0.41 5.34 2.93
C GLY A 216 -1.00 6.66 2.45
N TRP A 217 -0.42 7.23 1.41
CA TRP A 217 -1.02 8.29 0.59
C TRP A 217 -0.99 7.86 -0.88
N TYR A 218 -2.12 8.02 -1.54
CA TYR A 218 -2.36 7.62 -2.92
C TYR A 218 -2.97 8.80 -3.63
N HIS A 219 -2.42 9.13 -4.79
CA HIS A 219 -2.91 10.23 -5.60
C HIS A 219 -2.91 9.85 -7.07
N ALA A 220 -4.04 10.06 -7.72
CA ALA A 220 -4.22 9.90 -9.15
C ALA A 220 -4.81 11.18 -9.72
N ALA A 221 -4.11 11.82 -10.65
CA ALA A 221 -4.56 13.01 -11.34
C ALA A 221 -4.75 12.74 -12.83
N LEU A 222 -5.85 13.23 -13.40
CA LEU A 222 -6.09 13.10 -14.83
C LEU A 222 -5.08 13.90 -15.64
N GLN A 223 -4.62 13.31 -16.74
CA GLN A 223 -3.77 13.93 -17.74
C GLN A 223 -4.43 13.81 -19.12
N GLY A 224 -5.08 14.88 -19.56
CA GLY A 224 -5.86 14.89 -20.80
C GLY A 224 -7.21 14.17 -20.65
N THR A 225 -7.67 13.50 -21.71
CA THR A 225 -9.01 12.91 -21.77
C THR A 225 -9.10 11.43 -21.38
N GLN A 226 -7.98 10.70 -21.35
CA GLN A 226 -8.00 9.23 -21.18
C GLN A 226 -6.88 8.67 -20.30
N GLY A 227 -6.13 9.53 -19.62
CA GLY A 227 -4.95 9.10 -18.91
C GLY A 227 -4.84 9.65 -17.51
N VAL A 228 -4.08 8.96 -16.65
CA VAL A 228 -3.78 9.37 -15.27
C VAL A 228 -2.29 9.35 -14.99
N GLN A 229 -1.86 10.24 -14.11
CA GLN A 229 -0.58 10.16 -13.42
C GLN A 229 -0.84 9.74 -11.99
N VAL A 230 -0.06 8.78 -11.51
CA VAL A 230 -0.23 8.19 -10.19
C VAL A 230 1.02 8.34 -9.34
N GLU A 231 0.83 8.58 -8.05
CA GLU A 231 1.84 8.51 -7.01
C GLU A 231 1.29 7.78 -5.80
N THR A 232 2.11 6.91 -5.23
CA THR A 232 1.81 6.28 -3.94
C THR A 232 3.01 6.45 -3.03
N VAL A 233 2.76 6.88 -1.80
CA VAL A 233 3.78 6.95 -0.75
C VAL A 233 3.26 6.20 0.46
N GLU A 234 3.86 5.05 0.73
CA GLU A 234 3.61 4.26 1.94
C GLU A 234 4.76 4.49 2.91
N THR A 235 4.46 4.97 4.11
CA THR A 235 5.43 5.18 5.18
C THR A 235 5.12 4.21 6.31
N LEU A 236 5.95 3.19 6.48
CA LEU A 236 5.92 2.32 7.65
C LEU A 236 6.70 2.99 8.77
N ILE A 237 6.07 3.23 9.92
CA ILE A 237 6.65 3.95 11.05
C ILE A 237 6.66 3.03 12.26
N ALA A 238 7.82 2.85 12.89
CA ALA A 238 7.98 1.97 14.04
C ALA A 238 7.48 2.64 15.33
N PRO A 239 6.50 2.09 16.05
CA PRO A 239 6.05 2.66 17.32
C PRO A 239 6.97 2.20 18.44
N ILE A 240 8.20 2.70 18.45
CA ILE A 240 9.24 2.37 19.42
C ILE A 240 9.56 3.57 20.31
N GLU A 241 10.02 3.30 21.53
CA GLU A 241 10.62 4.31 22.38
C GLU A 241 11.86 4.91 21.71
N HIS A 242 11.99 6.24 21.72
CA HIS A 242 13.19 6.90 21.19
C HIS A 242 14.45 6.43 21.90
N GLY A 243 15.50 6.13 21.13
CA GLY A 243 16.74 5.60 21.70
C GLY A 243 16.69 4.13 22.10
N SER A 244 15.59 3.43 21.83
CA SER A 244 15.37 2.04 22.23
C SER A 244 14.89 1.19 21.06
N ARG A 245 14.85 -0.13 21.29
CA ARG A 245 14.26 -1.11 20.36
C ARG A 245 12.89 -1.60 20.83
N GLN A 246 12.42 -1.09 21.96
CA GLN A 246 11.19 -1.51 22.61
C GLN A 246 9.98 -0.82 21.98
N LEU A 247 8.95 -1.60 21.65
CA LEU A 247 7.66 -1.07 21.23
C LEU A 247 7.00 -0.29 22.37
N LEU A 248 6.31 0.80 22.04
CA LEU A 248 5.55 1.64 22.99
C LEU A 248 4.43 0.86 23.70
N ALA A 249 3.93 -0.20 23.08
CA ALA A 249 2.93 -1.10 23.66
C ALA A 249 3.10 -2.54 23.13
N PRO A 250 2.61 -3.56 23.87
CA PRO A 250 2.62 -4.95 23.40
C PRO A 250 1.93 -5.14 22.04
N ILE A 251 2.41 -6.07 21.21
CA ILE A 251 1.93 -6.27 19.82
C ILE A 251 0.41 -6.46 19.73
N ASN A 252 -0.22 -7.16 20.69
CA ASN A 252 -1.66 -7.42 20.71
C ASN A 252 -2.54 -6.17 20.93
N ILE A 253 -1.95 -5.04 21.33
CA ILE A 253 -2.64 -3.76 21.49
C ILE A 253 -2.80 -3.03 20.16
N TRP A 254 -1.97 -3.32 19.16
CA TRP A 254 -1.96 -2.62 17.86
C TRP A 254 -3.00 -3.19 16.88
N GLY A 255 -4.17 -3.55 17.37
CA GLY A 255 -5.35 -3.85 16.57
C GLY A 255 -6.34 -2.69 16.62
N LYS A 256 -7.12 -2.48 15.56
CA LYS A 256 -8.11 -1.38 15.49
C LYS A 256 -9.02 -1.27 16.72
N GLY A 257 -9.49 -2.41 17.23
CA GLY A 257 -10.37 -2.45 18.39
C GLY A 257 -9.68 -2.29 19.75
N THR A 258 -8.34 -2.41 19.81
CA THR A 258 -7.58 -2.43 21.07
C THR A 258 -6.59 -1.27 21.20
N VAL A 259 -6.28 -0.55 20.12
CA VAL A 259 -5.21 0.47 20.10
C VAL A 259 -5.46 1.65 21.02
N HIS A 260 -6.72 1.92 21.35
CA HIS A 260 -7.10 2.99 22.28
C HIS A 260 -7.18 2.54 23.74
N SER A 261 -6.96 1.25 24.04
CA SER A 261 -6.99 0.71 25.41
C SER A 261 -5.70 0.99 26.21
N ASN A 262 -4.60 1.30 25.52
CA ASN A 262 -3.33 1.68 26.12
C ASN A 262 -3.01 3.16 25.77
N PRO A 263 -2.54 3.96 26.73
CA PRO A 263 -2.33 5.40 26.52
C PRO A 263 -1.23 5.69 25.49
N ASP A 264 -0.15 4.92 25.47
CA ASP A 264 0.99 5.17 24.58
C ASP A 264 0.66 4.84 23.13
N SER A 265 0.00 3.70 22.87
CA SER A 265 -0.49 3.37 21.53
C SER A 265 -1.58 4.33 21.05
N SER A 266 -2.50 4.73 21.94
CA SER A 266 -3.56 5.69 21.61
C SER A 266 -2.98 7.06 21.21
N ARG A 267 -2.01 7.55 21.99
CA ARG A 267 -1.30 8.80 21.70
C ARG A 267 -0.54 8.71 20.38
N PHE A 268 0.20 7.62 20.17
CA PHE A 268 0.98 7.42 18.95
C PHE A 268 0.10 7.46 17.70
N ILE A 269 -1.01 6.71 17.68
CA ILE A 269 -1.96 6.71 16.55
C ILE A 269 -2.61 8.08 16.36
N THR A 270 -2.94 8.79 17.44
CA THR A 270 -3.54 10.13 17.36
C THR A 270 -2.56 11.16 16.77
N ASP A 271 -1.30 11.14 17.23
CA ASP A 271 -0.26 12.02 16.71
C ASP A 271 0.08 11.67 15.25
N LEU A 272 0.03 10.38 14.90
CA LEU A 272 0.26 9.92 13.54
C LEU A 272 -0.88 10.30 12.58
N ASP A 273 -2.15 10.18 12.99
CA ASP A 273 -3.30 10.67 12.19
C ASP A 273 -3.14 12.17 11.91
N ARG A 274 -2.81 12.96 12.93
CA ARG A 274 -2.61 14.41 12.77
C ARG A 274 -1.45 14.74 11.83
N TRP A 275 -0.36 13.98 11.92
CA TRP A 275 0.79 14.13 11.03
C TRP A 275 0.45 13.76 9.59
N MET A 276 -0.20 12.61 9.37
CA MET A 276 -0.61 12.10 8.07
C MET A 276 -1.38 13.14 7.26
N LEU A 277 -2.33 13.86 7.88
CA LEU A 277 -3.13 14.87 7.17
C LEU A 277 -2.29 16.02 6.64
N LYS A 278 -1.37 16.54 7.46
CA LYS A 278 -0.46 17.60 7.05
C LYS A 278 0.53 17.09 6.00
N TRP A 279 0.97 15.84 6.16
CA TRP A 279 1.93 15.23 5.26
C TRP A 279 1.33 14.96 3.87
N ALA A 280 0.07 14.55 3.79
CA ALA A 280 -0.64 14.37 2.52
C ALA A 280 -0.70 15.67 1.71
N ASP A 281 -0.96 16.81 2.35
CA ASP A 281 -0.94 18.12 1.67
C ASP A 281 0.46 18.46 1.11
N VAL A 282 1.53 18.07 1.82
CA VAL A 282 2.92 18.26 1.38
C VAL A 282 3.28 17.34 0.22
N LEU A 283 2.83 16.08 0.26
CA LEU A 283 3.00 15.12 -0.82
C LEU A 283 2.27 15.59 -2.09
N ARG A 284 1.03 16.06 -1.97
CA ARG A 284 0.27 16.63 -3.09
C ARG A 284 0.99 17.83 -3.71
N GLN A 285 1.53 18.74 -2.89
CA GLN A 285 2.35 19.86 -3.41
C GLN A 285 3.61 19.37 -4.14
N GLY A 286 4.23 18.28 -3.66
CA GLY A 286 5.37 17.64 -4.33
C GLY A 286 5.00 17.07 -5.69
N PHE A 287 3.85 16.39 -5.77
CA PHE A 287 3.26 15.86 -7.01
C PHE A 287 2.94 16.97 -8.01
N ASP A 288 2.28 18.04 -7.57
CA ASP A 288 1.90 19.19 -8.39
C ASP A 288 3.09 20.08 -8.79
N GLY A 289 4.28 19.84 -8.21
CA GLY A 289 5.47 20.67 -8.43
C GLY A 289 5.39 22.06 -7.80
N THR A 290 4.47 22.26 -6.84
CA THR A 290 4.23 23.55 -6.14
C THR A 290 4.84 23.61 -4.74
N LEU A 291 5.49 22.52 -4.29
CA LEU A 291 6.11 22.43 -2.97
C LEU A 291 7.16 23.54 -2.77
N ASN A 292 6.96 24.34 -1.73
CA ASN A 292 7.95 25.29 -1.24
C ASN A 292 8.69 24.69 -0.03
N PRO A 293 9.97 24.29 -0.15
CA PRO A 293 10.69 23.70 0.98
C PRO A 293 10.81 24.62 2.19
N ASN A 294 10.77 25.95 1.99
CA ASN A 294 10.92 26.93 3.06
C ASN A 294 9.70 27.01 3.99
N THR A 295 8.55 26.47 3.57
CA THR A 295 7.33 26.43 4.40
C THR A 295 7.24 25.15 5.24
N LEU A 296 8.19 24.22 5.08
CA LEU A 296 8.22 22.98 5.84
C LEU A 296 8.76 23.23 7.25
N THR A 297 7.90 23.04 8.25
CA THR A 297 8.27 23.13 9.66
C THR A 297 8.50 21.74 10.26
N PRO A 298 9.26 21.62 11.36
CA PRO A 298 9.42 20.33 12.05
C PRO A 298 8.09 19.67 12.41
N SER A 299 7.05 20.45 12.74
CA SER A 299 5.71 19.92 13.05
C SER A 299 4.99 19.24 11.88
N ILE A 300 5.51 19.40 10.67
CA ILE A 300 5.02 18.79 9.43
C ILE A 300 5.96 17.67 8.98
N THR A 301 7.28 17.88 9.07
CA THR A 301 8.27 16.92 8.56
C THR A 301 8.64 15.84 9.57
N SER A 302 8.40 16.04 10.86
CA SER A 302 8.71 15.05 11.89
C SER A 302 7.48 14.20 12.21
N ASP A 303 7.46 12.98 11.68
CA ASP A 303 6.55 11.94 12.14
C ASP A 303 6.85 11.55 13.61
N PRO A 304 5.94 10.83 14.29
CA PRO A 304 6.12 10.44 15.69
C PRO A 304 7.39 9.66 16.02
N SER A 305 8.02 9.01 15.04
CA SER A 305 9.26 8.25 15.22
C SER A 305 10.46 8.90 14.52
N ALA A 306 10.34 10.17 14.14
CA ALA A 306 11.46 10.93 13.60
C ALA A 306 12.59 11.06 14.64
N PRO A 307 13.87 11.00 14.22
CA PRO A 307 15.00 11.26 15.11
C PRO A 307 14.85 12.63 15.76
N LYS A 308 15.08 12.70 17.08
CA LYS A 308 15.09 13.96 17.81
C LYS A 308 16.45 14.64 17.62
N ALA A 309 16.44 15.96 17.41
CA ALA A 309 17.68 16.73 17.44
C ALA A 309 18.29 16.60 18.84
N SER A 310 19.54 16.12 18.89
CA SER A 310 20.38 16.08 20.09
C SER A 310 20.81 17.48 20.52
#